data_AF-A0A9E6DSX7-F1
#
_entry.id   AF-A0A9E6DSX7-F1
#
_cell.length_a   1.000
_cell.length_b   1.000
_cell.length_c   1.000
_cell.angle_alpha   90.00
_cell.angle_beta   90.00
_cell.angle_gamma   90.00
#
_symmetry.space_group_name_H-M   'P 1'
#
loop_
_entity.id
_entity.type
_entity.pdbx_description
1 polymer ?
#
loop_
_entity_poly.entity_id
_entity_poly.type
_entity_poly.pdbx_seq_one_letter_code
_entity_poly.pdbx_strand_id
1 'polypeptide(L)' 'MAFAAEYNLKFQSSDNSGNPNFKIKQQWTERVATMSNGRIKIEMLPVGSIVKHTETLDAVSAGVLDGHVTATGYFSGKD' A
#
# COMPACT_ATOMS: atom_id res chain seq x y z
N MET A 1 -6.82 -13.20 23.82
CA MET A 1 -7.66 -13.55 22.66
C MET A 1 -7.10 -12.83 21.44
N ALA A 2 -6.96 -13.51 20.30
CA ALA A 2 -6.56 -12.87 19.05
C ALA A 2 -7.82 -12.33 18.35
N PHE A 3 -7.94 -11.02 18.20
CA PHE A 3 -8.99 -10.44 17.35
C PHE A 3 -8.57 -10.61 15.89
N ALA A 4 -9.48 -11.13 15.05
CA ALA A 4 -9.30 -11.11 13.60
C ALA A 4 -9.28 -9.65 13.12
N ALA A 5 -8.52 -9.35 12.07
CA ALA A 5 -8.51 -8.00 11.51
C ALA A 5 -9.87 -7.71 10.86
N GLU A 6 -10.44 -6.55 11.20
CA GLU A 6 -11.70 -6.05 10.65
C GLU A 6 -11.49 -5.59 9.19
N TYR A 7 -10.32 -5.03 8.90
CA TYR A 7 -9.91 -4.60 7.57
C TYR A 7 -8.59 -5.25 7.19
N ASN A 8 -8.59 -5.94 6.05
CA ASN A 8 -7.38 -6.46 5.41
C ASN A 8 -7.25 -5.76 4.06
N LEU A 9 -6.30 -4.85 3.96
CA LEU A 9 -6.12 -3.97 2.81
C LEU A 9 -4.85 -4.34 2.04
N LYS A 10 -4.89 -4.25 0.73
CA LYS A 10 -3.75 -4.49 -0.17
C LYS A 10 -3.32 -3.20 -0.83
N PHE A 11 -2.11 -2.77 -0.52
CA PHE A 11 -1.53 -1.52 -1.00
C PHE A 11 -0.35 -1.83 -1.91
N GLN A 12 -0.20 -1.10 -3.02
CA GLN A 12 0.99 -1.19 -3.86
C GLN A 12 1.83 0.08 -3.74
N SER A 13 3.15 -0.06 -3.68
CA SER A 13 4.12 1.04 -3.70
C SER A 13 4.61 1.35 -5.12
N SER A 14 5.10 2.57 -5.36
CA SER A 14 5.90 2.90 -6.55
C SER A 14 7.36 2.44 -6.45
N ASP A 15 7.81 2.05 -5.25
CA ASP A 15 9.18 1.60 -5.00
C ASP A 15 9.31 0.09 -5.15
N ASN A 16 10.48 -0.37 -5.62
CA ASN A 16 10.85 -1.78 -5.58
C ASN A 16 11.19 -2.26 -4.15
N SER A 17 11.22 -3.57 -3.94
CA SER A 17 11.44 -4.17 -2.62
C SER A 17 12.83 -3.90 -2.01
N GLY A 18 13.83 -3.60 -2.84
CA GLY A 18 15.19 -3.25 -2.41
C GLY A 18 15.34 -1.81 -1.95
N ASN A 19 14.38 -0.93 -2.27
CA ASN A 19 14.44 0.47 -1.92
C ASN A 19 14.19 0.68 -0.40
N PRO A 20 15.05 1.44 0.31
CA PRO A 20 14.82 1.77 1.72
C PRO A 20 13.44 2.38 2.02
N ASN A 21 12.89 3.17 1.09
CA ASN A 21 11.55 3.73 1.22
C ASN A 21 10.48 2.64 1.33
N PHE A 22 10.65 1.52 0.63
CA PHE A 22 9.72 0.40 0.72
C PHE A 22 9.73 -0.26 2.11
N LYS A 23 10.90 -0.33 2.76
CA LYS A 23 11.00 -0.80 4.15
C LYS A 23 10.31 0.16 5.12
N ILE A 24 10.47 1.46 4.93
CA ILE A 24 9.79 2.49 5.74
C ILE A 24 8.26 2.36 5.59
N LYS A 25 7.77 2.11 4.37
CA LYS A 25 6.35 1.87 4.11
C LYS A 25 5.82 0.62 4.83
N GLN A 26 6.59 -0.47 4.88
CA GLN A 26 6.23 -1.66 5.67
C GLN A 26 6.21 -1.37 7.18
N GLN A 27 7.19 -0.63 7.70
CA GLN A 27 7.16 -0.22 9.11
C GLN A 27 5.95 0.67 9.44
N TRP A 28 5.51 1.49 8.48
CA TRP A 28 4.26 2.24 8.62
C TRP A 28 3.05 1.30 8.68
N THR A 29 2.95 0.24 7.86
CA THR A 29 1.83 -0.71 7.95
C THR A 29 1.81 -1.47 9.27
N GLU A 30 2.97 -1.82 9.82
CA GLU A 30 3.12 -2.42 11.16
C GLU A 30 2.61 -1.47 12.27
N ARG A 31 2.93 -0.18 12.17
CA ARG A 31 2.43 0.84 13.10
C ARG A 31 0.92 1.00 13.00
N VAL A 32 0.35 0.99 11.78
CA VAL A 32 -1.11 1.02 11.59
C VAL A 32 -1.77 -0.18 12.27
N ALA A 33 -1.22 -1.38 12.11
CA ALA A 33 -1.71 -2.57 12.78
C ALA A 33 -1.65 -2.43 14.31
N THR A 34 -0.54 -1.92 14.84
CA THR A 34 -0.35 -1.73 16.29
C THR A 34 -1.32 -0.68 16.85
N MET A 35 -1.38 0.49 16.24
CA MET A 35 -2.20 1.63 16.70
C MET A 35 -3.69 1.38 16.55
N SER A 36 -4.09 0.54 15.59
CA SER A 36 -5.49 0.12 15.42
C SER A 36 -5.89 -1.05 16.34
N ASN A 37 -4.98 -1.53 17.19
CA ASN A 37 -5.14 -2.72 18.02
C ASN A 37 -5.48 -3.97 17.18
N GLY A 38 -4.81 -4.11 16.02
CA GLY A 38 -4.95 -5.22 15.09
C GLY A 38 -6.19 -5.16 14.18
N ARG A 39 -7.05 -4.14 14.32
CA ARG A 39 -8.26 -4.01 13.49
C ARG A 39 -7.96 -3.74 12.03
N ILE A 40 -6.87 -3.03 11.73
CA ILE A 40 -6.46 -2.70 10.37
C ILE A 40 -5.13 -3.40 10.08
N LYS A 41 -5.11 -4.26 9.05
CA LYS A 41 -3.89 -4.85 8.52
C LYS A 41 -3.72 -4.43 7.06
N ILE A 42 -2.52 -4.01 6.71
CA ILE A 42 -2.18 -3.58 5.36
C ILE A 42 -1.03 -4.47 4.85
N GLU A 43 -1.27 -5.18 3.76
CA GLU A 43 -0.23 -5.82 2.97
C GLU A 43 0.38 -4.78 2.02
N MET A 44 1.66 -4.46 2.22
CA MET A 44 2.40 -3.52 1.38
C MET A 44 3.18 -4.28 0.31
N LEU A 45 2.82 -4.08 -0.95
CA LEU A 45 3.41 -4.73 -2.11
C LEU A 45 4.36 -3.79 -2.86
N PRO A 46 5.50 -4.26 -3.37
CA PRO A 46 6.38 -3.43 -4.18
C PRO A 46 5.76 -3.10 -5.54
N VAL A 47 6.41 -2.21 -6.28
CA VAL A 47 5.98 -1.84 -7.64
C VAL A 47 5.85 -3.07 -8.54
N GLY A 48 4.76 -3.12 -9.32
CA GLY A 48 4.55 -4.17 -10.31
C GLY A 48 4.02 -5.49 -9.78
N SER A 49 3.69 -5.61 -8.48
CA SER A 49 3.20 -6.87 -7.90
C SER A 49 1.81 -7.28 -8.36
N ILE A 50 0.88 -6.33 -8.48
CA ILE A 50 -0.50 -6.60 -8.94
C ILE A 50 -0.72 -5.95 -10.30
N VAL A 51 -0.37 -4.67 -10.43
CA VAL A 51 -0.51 -3.92 -11.68
C VAL A 51 0.77 -3.16 -12.01
N LYS A 52 0.92 -2.72 -13.27
CA LYS A 52 2.05 -1.89 -13.66
C LYS A 52 1.96 -0.53 -12.98
N HIS A 53 3.09 0.14 -12.88
CA HIS A 53 3.19 1.43 -12.19
C HIS A 53 2.31 2.53 -12.79
N THR A 54 2.01 2.49 -14.09
CA THR A 54 1.12 3.44 -14.77
C THR A 54 -0.37 3.22 -14.47
N GLU A 55 -0.72 2.01 -14.02
CA GLU A 55 -2.08 1.51 -13.86
C GLU A 55 -2.57 1.58 -12.40
N THR A 56 -1.71 1.95 -11.44
CA THR A 56 -2.02 1.85 -10.01
C THR A 56 -3.20 2.73 -9.58
N LEU A 57 -3.37 3.93 -10.13
CA LEU A 57 -4.54 4.76 -9.81
C LEU A 57 -5.84 4.17 -10.36
N ASP A 58 -5.81 3.66 -11.59
CA ASP A 58 -6.98 3.03 -12.21
C ASP A 58 -7.35 1.75 -11.46
N ALA A 59 -6.35 0.99 -11.00
CA ALA A 59 -6.53 -0.18 -10.17
C ALA A 59 -7.11 0.13 -8.79
N VAL A 60 -6.74 1.26 -8.18
CA VAL A 60 -7.38 1.74 -6.94
C VAL A 60 -8.83 2.14 -7.20
N SER A 61 -9.09 2.90 -8.27
CA SER A 61 -10.46 3.30 -8.64
C SER A 61 -11.36 2.11 -8.95
N ALA A 62 -10.80 1.04 -9.52
CA ALA A 62 -11.51 -0.21 -9.83
C ALA A 62 -11.65 -1.16 -8.62
N GLY A 63 -11.06 -0.83 -7.46
CA GLY A 63 -11.07 -1.69 -6.27
C GLY A 63 -10.18 -2.94 -6.38
N VAL A 64 -9.27 -2.99 -7.35
CA VAL A 64 -8.26 -4.06 -7.47
C VAL A 64 -7.19 -3.89 -6.39
N LEU A 65 -6.83 -2.65 -6.09
CA LEU A 65 -5.99 -2.24 -4.97
C LEU A 65 -6.83 -1.42 -3.99
N ASP A 66 -6.60 -1.61 -2.69
CA ASP A 66 -7.24 -0.81 -1.64
C ASP A 66 -6.50 0.51 -1.39
N GLY A 67 -5.29 0.65 -1.93
CA GLY A 67 -4.51 1.87 -1.83
C GLY A 67 -3.20 1.85 -2.60
N HIS A 68 -2.60 3.02 -2.73
CA HIS A 68 -1.30 3.23 -3.36
C HIS A 68 -0.44 4.18 -2.52
N VAL A 69 0.84 3.85 -2.31
CA VAL A 69 1.78 4.73 -1.58
C VAL A 69 2.94 5.11 -2.49
N THR A 70 3.00 6.38 -2.86
CA THR A 70 3.97 6.91 -3.83
C THR A 70 4.45 8.31 -3.46
N ALA A 71 5.45 8.82 -4.19
CA ALA A 71 5.88 10.21 -4.12
C ALA A 71 4.90 11.12 -4.90
N THR A 72 4.69 12.35 -4.43
CA THR A 72 3.72 13.29 -5.03
C THR A 72 4.03 13.64 -6.50
N GLY A 73 5.29 13.61 -6.91
CA GLY A 73 5.69 13.82 -8.31
C GLY A 73 5.32 12.68 -9.27
N TYR A 74 4.84 11.54 -8.76
CA TYR A 74 4.45 10.40 -9.60
C TYR A 74 3.18 10.65 -10.43
N PHE A 75 2.36 11.63 -10.00
CA PHE A 75 1.10 11.97 -10.66
C PHE A 75 0.97 13.45 -10.99
N SER A 76 2.03 14.25 -10.89
CA SER A 76 1.98 15.70 -11.12
C SER A 76 1.76 16.12 -12.59
N GLY A 77 1.16 15.24 -13.40
CA GLY A 77 0.72 15.47 -14.77
C GLY A 77 -0.35 14.49 -15.24
N LYS A 78 -1.01 13.78 -14.31
CA LYS A 78 -2.20 12.97 -14.60
C LYS A 78 -3.41 13.82 -14.20
N ASP A 79 -4.18 14.27 -15.19
CA ASP A 79 -5.50 14.90 -15.01
C ASP A 79 -6.57 13.86 -14.63
#